data_AF-A0A2V2UD25-F1
#
_entry.id   AF-A0A2V2UD25-F1
#
_cell.length_a   1.000
_cell.length_b   1.000
_cell.length_c   1.000
_cell.angle_alpha   90.00
_cell.angle_beta   90.00
_cell.angle_gamma   90.00
#
_symmetry.space_group_name_H-M   'P 1'
#
loop_
_entity.id
_entity.type
_entity.pdbx_description
1 polymer ?
#
loop_
_entity_poly.entity_id
_entity_poly.type
_entity_poly.pdbx_seq_one_letter_code
_entity_poly.pdbx_strand_id
1 'polypeptide(L)'
;MNIQLNSAEIDFNEFQRSLDQSIGGSLSLKLQNVLNGKKIVFSCYEKNHVPLGGWGIRCNPGCEKTIKPILPVNEAALVAAVDSSSIRIAETEDGSLYAIKSGIAFAINGQAIMHFKIGPILVYLSKETIKTSELDHRLAKLVLFDGESARRLIRLRVERAIQIKLSNHFIKSIIVVDGALKSSPFENKNQSITTVAENCSVRKNVLLGISKSTSFKLLDKVSAPLTNINEAAYMDIEMIIHSLSRSTIGNNLLVKLGNNNSPILRADIVCPEGDIDNSIGKLLTNDSMGGGYPETLRLAHHVSTFSNTEIACLRGHLLSNYDVTELPSEDIRKTLLGSIPA
;
A
#
# COMPACT_ATOMS: atom_id res chain seq x y z
N MET A 1 49.33 -8.08 -36.67
CA MET A 1 48.23 -7.41 -37.39
C MET A 1 47.44 -6.65 -36.33
N ASN A 2 47.79 -5.38 -36.11
CA ASN A 2 47.16 -4.54 -35.09
C ASN A 2 45.88 -3.96 -35.67
N ILE A 3 44.73 -4.47 -35.25
CA ILE A 3 43.45 -3.79 -35.47
C ILE A 3 43.39 -2.69 -34.41
N GLN A 4 43.94 -1.52 -34.74
CA GLN A 4 43.61 -0.29 -34.03
C GLN A 4 42.12 -0.04 -34.24
N LEU A 5 41.34 -0.12 -33.16
CA LEU A 5 39.99 0.42 -33.13
C LEU A 5 40.11 1.91 -33.47
N ASN A 6 39.65 2.30 -34.66
CA ASN A 6 39.35 3.69 -34.97
C ASN A 6 38.24 4.11 -34.01
N SER A 7 38.61 4.63 -32.84
CA SER A 7 37.73 5.47 -32.05
C SER A 7 37.54 6.74 -32.86
N ALA A 8 36.56 6.74 -33.77
CA ALA A 8 35.97 7.99 -34.21
C ALA A 8 35.67 8.78 -32.94
N GLU A 9 36.25 9.97 -32.79
CA GLU A 9 35.97 10.86 -31.68
C GLU A 9 34.46 10.99 -31.59
N ILE A 10 33.85 10.34 -30.60
CA ILE A 10 32.43 10.49 -30.34
C ILE A 10 32.27 11.96 -29.97
N ASP A 11 31.68 12.76 -30.86
CA ASP A 11 31.35 14.14 -30.53
C ASP A 11 30.27 14.11 -29.46
N PHE A 12 30.72 14.21 -28.21
CA PHE A 12 29.85 14.24 -27.05
C PHE A 12 28.82 15.37 -27.14
N ASN A 13 29.09 16.45 -27.91
CA ASN A 13 28.12 17.52 -28.12
C ASN A 13 27.01 17.11 -29.10
N GLU A 14 27.30 16.28 -30.09
CA GLU A 14 26.30 15.70 -30.99
C GLU A 14 25.47 14.65 -30.26
N PHE A 15 26.10 13.78 -29.47
CA PHE A 15 25.41 12.81 -28.61
C PHE A 15 24.50 13.51 -27.60
N GLN A 16 24.98 14.57 -26.93
CA GLN A 16 24.19 15.35 -26.01
C GLN A 16 23.01 16.04 -26.70
N ARG A 17 23.19 16.58 -27.92
CA ARG A 17 22.08 17.14 -28.72
C ARG A 17 21.04 16.08 -29.08
N SER A 18 21.48 14.88 -29.46
CA SER A 18 20.59 13.74 -29.75
C SER A 18 19.84 13.26 -28.51
N LEU A 19 20.51 13.19 -27.37
CA LEU A 19 19.92 12.87 -26.07
C LEU A 19 18.90 13.93 -25.65
N ASP A 20 19.24 15.21 -25.80
CA ASP A 20 18.37 16.35 -25.53
C ASP A 20 17.14 16.36 -26.45
N GLN A 21 17.26 15.93 -27.71
CA GLN A 21 16.11 15.77 -28.60
C GLN A 21 15.24 14.58 -28.20
N SER A 22 15.87 13.46 -27.81
CA SER A 22 15.17 12.23 -27.43
C SER A 22 14.42 12.36 -26.10
N ILE A 23 14.97 13.11 -25.15
CA ILE A 23 14.42 13.28 -23.78
C ILE A 23 13.69 14.61 -23.64
N GLY A 24 14.19 15.67 -24.26
CA GLY A 24 13.77 17.06 -24.06
C GLY A 24 12.38 17.41 -24.58
N GLY A 25 11.78 16.58 -25.44
CA GLY A 25 10.39 16.75 -25.89
C GLY A 25 9.36 16.64 -24.75
N SER A 26 9.68 15.91 -23.67
CA SER A 26 8.79 15.67 -22.53
C SER A 26 9.41 15.90 -21.14
N LEU A 27 10.74 16.03 -21.04
CA LEU A 27 11.47 16.11 -19.78
C LEU A 27 12.45 17.30 -19.79
N SER A 28 12.42 18.15 -18.77
CA SER A 28 13.32 19.31 -18.70
C SER A 28 14.71 18.92 -18.19
N LEU A 29 15.71 18.97 -19.08
CA LEU A 29 17.11 18.69 -18.76
C LEU A 29 17.87 19.88 -18.15
N LYS A 30 17.34 21.10 -18.27
CA LYS A 30 17.87 22.30 -17.61
C LYS A 30 17.43 22.36 -16.14
N LEU A 31 17.95 21.45 -15.32
CA LEU A 31 17.56 21.27 -13.92
C LEU A 31 17.72 22.56 -13.09
N GLN A 32 18.70 23.40 -13.40
CA GLN A 32 18.92 24.66 -12.70
C GLN A 32 17.72 25.61 -12.82
N ASN A 33 17.04 25.62 -13.96
CA ASN A 33 15.84 26.44 -14.15
C ASN A 33 14.62 25.89 -13.41
N VAL A 34 14.62 24.58 -13.12
CA VAL A 34 13.47 23.87 -12.54
C VAL A 34 13.62 23.64 -11.04
N LEU A 35 14.82 23.42 -10.52
CA LEU A 35 15.07 23.03 -9.13
C LEU A 35 15.51 24.20 -8.24
N ASN A 36 16.02 25.30 -8.81
CA ASN A 36 16.53 26.40 -8.00
C ASN A 36 15.43 26.97 -7.08
N GLY A 37 15.73 27.08 -5.78
CA GLY A 37 14.79 27.51 -4.75
C GLY A 37 13.74 26.47 -4.30
N LYS A 38 13.73 25.24 -4.85
CA LYS A 38 12.81 24.18 -4.40
C LYS A 38 13.34 23.45 -3.17
N LYS A 39 12.43 23.07 -2.27
CA LYS A 39 12.70 22.13 -1.17
C LYS A 39 12.76 20.71 -1.73
N ILE A 40 13.67 19.87 -1.21
CA ILE A 40 13.91 18.51 -1.70
C ILE A 40 13.87 17.53 -0.52
N VAL A 41 13.27 16.36 -0.74
CA VAL A 41 13.40 15.19 0.14
C VAL A 41 14.08 14.10 -0.67
N PHE A 42 15.21 13.61 -0.18
CA PHE A 42 15.88 12.47 -0.80
C PHE A 42 15.17 11.19 -0.38
N SER A 43 14.90 10.32 -1.35
CA SER A 43 14.39 8.98 -1.10
C SER A 43 15.44 7.98 -1.56
N CYS A 44 15.78 7.03 -0.68
CA CYS A 44 16.69 5.94 -1.01
C CYS A 44 15.87 4.67 -1.17
N TYR A 45 16.12 3.91 -2.23
CA TYR A 45 15.56 2.57 -2.42
C TYR A 45 14.03 2.50 -2.37
N GLU A 46 13.35 3.46 -3.03
CA GLU A 46 11.88 3.53 -3.14
C GLU A 46 11.12 3.61 -1.80
N LYS A 47 11.81 3.91 -0.69
CA LYS A 47 11.16 4.14 0.60
C LYS A 47 10.39 5.45 0.57
N ASN A 48 9.16 5.43 1.07
CA ASN A 48 8.31 6.61 1.18
C ASN A 48 8.79 7.50 2.33
N HIS A 49 9.47 8.59 1.99
CA HIS A 49 9.86 9.63 2.93
C HIS A 49 8.91 10.81 2.86
N VAL A 50 8.44 11.29 4.01
CA VAL A 50 7.56 12.45 4.14
C VAL A 50 8.30 13.53 4.96
N PRO A 51 8.30 14.80 4.55
CA PRO A 51 8.94 15.87 5.33
C PRO A 51 8.22 16.09 6.67
N LEU A 52 8.97 16.10 7.78
CA LEU A 52 8.43 16.19 9.15
C LEU A 52 7.60 17.46 9.40
N GLY A 53 7.93 18.58 8.75
CA GLY A 53 7.17 19.83 8.82
C GLY A 53 6.21 20.07 7.64
N GLY A 54 5.95 19.04 6.83
CA GLY A 54 5.29 19.17 5.54
C GLY A 54 6.14 19.97 4.54
N TRP A 55 5.57 20.28 3.37
CA TRP A 55 6.27 21.07 2.34
C TRP A 55 6.35 22.58 2.70
N GLY A 56 5.73 23.01 3.79
CA GLY A 56 5.70 24.41 4.25
C GLY A 56 5.04 25.35 3.24
N ILE A 57 4.04 24.87 2.52
CA ILE A 57 3.23 25.66 1.59
C ILE A 57 2.08 26.27 2.41
N ARG A 58 1.96 27.59 2.40
CA ARG A 58 0.81 28.27 3.02
C ARG A 58 -0.43 27.94 2.19
N CYS A 59 -1.42 27.27 2.80
CA CYS A 59 -2.75 27.18 2.21
C CYS A 59 -3.38 28.58 2.16
N ASN A 60 -4.23 28.83 1.16
CA ASN A 60 -5.04 30.04 1.14
C ASN A 60 -5.86 30.13 2.45
N PRO A 61 -6.07 31.34 3.00
CA PRO A 61 -6.76 31.55 4.28
C PRO A 61 -8.24 31.08 4.32
N GLY A 62 -8.79 30.58 3.19
CA GLY A 62 -10.09 29.91 3.16
C GLY A 62 -10.09 28.44 3.60
N CYS A 63 -8.93 27.81 3.82
CA CYS A 63 -8.81 26.38 4.13
C CYS A 63 -8.91 26.08 5.64
N GLU A 64 -8.73 27.09 6.51
CA GLU A 64 -8.80 26.94 7.98
C GLU A 64 -10.18 26.48 8.49
N LYS A 65 -11.25 26.69 7.72
CA LYS A 65 -12.63 26.31 8.09
C LYS A 65 -12.98 24.81 7.91
N THR A 66 -12.05 23.96 7.50
CA THR A 66 -12.35 22.55 7.13
C THR A 66 -11.77 21.49 8.05
N ILE A 67 -11.05 21.88 9.10
CA ILE A 67 -10.45 20.93 10.04
C ILE A 67 -11.38 20.70 11.22
N LYS A 68 -11.61 19.43 11.54
CA LYS A 68 -12.46 19.01 12.65
C LYS A 68 -11.64 18.22 13.66
N PRO A 69 -11.69 18.56 14.96
CA PRO A 69 -11.07 17.76 16.00
C PRO A 69 -11.79 16.40 16.09
N ILE A 70 -11.03 15.33 16.33
CA ILE A 70 -11.59 14.01 16.61
C ILE A 70 -11.74 13.88 18.12
N LEU A 71 -12.98 13.88 18.60
CA LEU A 71 -13.26 13.66 20.01
C LEU A 71 -13.35 12.16 20.30
N PRO A 72 -12.61 11.62 21.29
CA PRO A 72 -12.74 10.22 21.68
C PRO A 72 -14.16 9.87 22.12
N VAL A 73 -14.67 8.73 21.68
CA VAL A 73 -15.98 8.24 22.08
C VAL A 73 -15.83 7.02 22.96
N ASN A 74 -16.34 7.11 24.19
CA ASN A 74 -16.31 6.04 25.19
C ASN A 74 -17.42 5.01 24.94
N GLU A 75 -17.33 4.32 23.81
CA GLU A 75 -18.19 3.17 23.48
C GLU A 75 -17.29 2.01 23.05
N ALA A 76 -17.43 0.87 23.73
CA ALA A 76 -16.63 -0.31 23.43
C ALA A 76 -17.03 -0.89 22.06
N ALA A 77 -16.04 -1.08 21.19
CA ALA A 77 -16.20 -1.66 19.86
C ALA A 77 -14.97 -2.51 19.53
N LEU A 78 -15.19 -3.71 18.99
CA LEU A 78 -14.10 -4.53 18.49
C LEU A 78 -13.46 -3.86 17.28
N VAL A 79 -12.15 -3.62 17.33
CA VAL A 79 -11.34 -3.21 16.19
C VAL A 79 -10.68 -4.45 15.60
N ALA A 80 -10.88 -4.71 14.32
CA ALA A 80 -10.29 -5.84 13.60
C ALA A 80 -9.47 -5.31 12.41
N ALA A 81 -8.14 -5.42 12.48
CA ALA A 81 -7.23 -4.99 11.44
C ALA A 81 -6.72 -6.16 10.59
N VAL A 82 -6.55 -5.93 9.28
CA VAL A 82 -6.04 -6.93 8.33
C VAL A 82 -4.88 -6.34 7.52
N ASP A 83 -3.81 -7.11 7.40
CA ASP A 83 -2.71 -6.86 6.45
C ASP A 83 -2.19 -8.17 5.84
N SER A 84 -1.56 -8.10 4.68
CA SER A 84 -0.98 -9.27 4.00
C SER A 84 0.32 -8.97 3.28
N SER A 85 1.20 -9.96 3.25
CA SER A 85 2.44 -9.93 2.48
C SER A 85 2.46 -11.10 1.49
N SER A 86 3.02 -10.86 0.31
CA SER A 86 3.28 -11.90 -0.67
C SER A 86 4.69 -11.75 -1.23
N ILE A 87 5.37 -12.89 -1.37
CA ILE A 87 6.73 -12.98 -1.89
C ILE A 87 6.78 -14.03 -3.00
N ARG A 88 7.67 -13.84 -3.98
CA ARG A 88 8.00 -14.88 -4.96
C ARG A 88 9.07 -15.79 -4.37
N ILE A 89 8.81 -17.09 -4.35
CA ILE A 89 9.70 -18.11 -3.76
C ILE A 89 10.60 -18.72 -4.83
N ALA A 90 10.03 -19.07 -5.98
CA ALA A 90 10.70 -19.75 -7.08
C ALA A 90 10.03 -19.41 -8.43
N GLU A 91 10.73 -19.75 -9.51
CA GLU A 91 10.26 -19.64 -10.89
C GLU A 91 10.49 -20.99 -11.58
N THR A 92 9.55 -21.40 -12.44
CA THR A 92 9.64 -22.60 -13.29
C THR A 92 9.63 -22.16 -14.76
N GLU A 93 9.84 -23.10 -15.68
CA GLU A 93 9.84 -22.81 -17.12
C GLU A 93 8.51 -22.22 -17.65
N ASP A 94 7.41 -22.49 -16.97
CA ASP A 94 6.04 -22.18 -17.40
C ASP A 94 5.26 -21.28 -16.40
N GLY A 95 5.86 -20.94 -15.27
CA GLY A 95 5.18 -20.19 -14.20
C GLY A 95 6.06 -19.73 -13.05
N SER A 96 5.41 -19.20 -12.02
CA SER A 96 6.08 -18.69 -10.82
C SER A 96 5.34 -19.10 -9.56
N LEU A 97 6.10 -19.45 -8.53
CA LEU A 97 5.58 -19.87 -7.23
C LEU A 97 5.70 -18.71 -6.23
N TYR A 98 4.58 -18.40 -5.61
CA TYR A 98 4.46 -17.35 -4.60
C TYR A 98 4.08 -17.95 -3.25
N ALA A 99 4.43 -17.25 -2.18
CA ALA A 99 3.87 -17.48 -0.87
C ALA A 99 3.08 -16.23 -0.45
N ILE A 100 1.97 -16.43 0.26
CA ILE A 100 1.22 -15.37 0.93
C ILE A 100 1.01 -15.68 2.40
N LYS A 101 1.14 -14.66 3.22
CA LYS A 101 0.84 -14.69 4.64
C LYS A 101 -0.01 -13.48 4.99
N SER A 102 -1.03 -13.68 5.82
CA SER A 102 -1.92 -12.60 6.28
C SER A 102 -1.94 -12.54 7.80
N GLY A 103 -1.96 -11.33 8.34
CA GLY A 103 -2.11 -11.05 9.75
C GLY A 103 -3.48 -10.44 10.01
N ILE A 104 -4.11 -10.87 11.10
CA ILE A 104 -5.34 -10.26 11.62
C ILE A 104 -5.06 -9.90 13.07
N ALA A 105 -5.35 -8.67 13.48
CA ALA A 105 -5.19 -8.25 14.87
C ALA A 105 -6.48 -7.64 15.40
N PHE A 106 -6.72 -7.83 16.69
CA PHE A 106 -7.93 -7.38 17.36
C PHE A 106 -7.60 -6.48 18.55
N ALA A 107 -8.38 -5.42 18.73
CA ALA A 107 -8.33 -4.58 19.91
C ALA A 107 -9.72 -4.22 20.42
N ILE A 108 -9.81 -3.92 21.70
CA ILE A 108 -10.99 -3.35 22.36
C ILE A 108 -10.52 -2.47 23.51
N ASN A 109 -11.21 -1.35 23.77
CA ASN A 109 -10.88 -0.43 24.87
C ASN A 109 -9.39 0.00 24.91
N GLY A 110 -8.77 0.18 23.75
CA GLY A 110 -7.41 0.70 23.59
C GLY A 110 -6.32 -0.35 23.77
N GLN A 111 -6.67 -1.63 23.89
CA GLN A 111 -5.74 -2.73 24.09
C GLN A 111 -5.87 -3.78 22.99
N ALA A 112 -4.74 -4.15 22.39
CA ALA A 112 -4.68 -5.31 21.52
C ALA A 112 -4.90 -6.59 22.34
N ILE A 113 -5.93 -7.35 21.98
CA ILE A 113 -6.35 -8.54 22.75
C ILE A 113 -5.82 -9.84 22.13
N MET A 114 -5.69 -9.91 20.81
CA MET A 114 -5.18 -11.09 20.12
C MET A 114 -4.77 -10.80 18.68
N HIS A 115 -3.98 -11.70 18.10
CA HIS A 115 -3.66 -11.69 16.68
C HIS A 115 -3.66 -13.11 16.13
N PHE A 116 -3.90 -13.24 14.82
CA PHE A 116 -3.89 -14.48 14.08
C PHE A 116 -3.01 -14.35 12.85
N LYS A 117 -2.43 -15.48 12.47
CA LYS A 117 -1.60 -15.64 11.27
C LYS A 117 -2.26 -16.67 10.36
N ILE A 118 -2.54 -16.29 9.12
CA ILE A 118 -3.01 -17.19 8.07
C ILE A 118 -1.86 -17.43 7.10
N GLY A 119 -1.50 -18.71 6.93
CA GLY A 119 -0.40 -19.14 6.07
C GLY A 119 0.94 -19.35 6.78
N PRO A 120 2.03 -19.50 6.02
CA PRO A 120 2.12 -19.21 4.58
C PRO A 120 1.36 -20.19 3.69
N ILE A 121 0.66 -19.67 2.69
CA ILE A 121 -0.02 -20.45 1.64
C ILE A 121 0.78 -20.32 0.35
N LEU A 122 1.05 -21.45 -0.31
CA LEU A 122 1.72 -21.50 -1.59
C LEU A 122 0.71 -21.32 -2.73
N VAL A 123 1.05 -20.46 -3.70
CA VAL A 123 0.22 -20.15 -4.86
C VAL A 123 1.09 -20.24 -6.11
N TYR A 124 0.75 -21.17 -7.00
CA TYR A 124 1.46 -21.34 -8.26
C TYR A 124 0.70 -20.68 -9.41
N LEU A 125 1.36 -19.76 -10.11
CA LEU A 125 0.80 -19.02 -11.23
C LEU A 125 1.48 -19.44 -12.53
N SER A 126 0.73 -20.09 -13.41
CA SER A 126 1.14 -20.47 -14.76
C SER A 126 0.02 -20.13 -15.75
N LYS A 127 0.30 -20.32 -17.04
CA LYS A 127 -0.74 -20.20 -18.08
C LYS A 127 -1.92 -21.13 -17.83
N GLU A 128 -1.70 -22.27 -17.18
CA GLU A 128 -2.76 -23.24 -16.90
C GLU A 128 -3.61 -22.84 -15.69
N THR A 129 -2.97 -22.47 -14.57
CA THR A 129 -3.70 -22.09 -13.34
C THR A 129 -4.47 -20.78 -13.49
N ILE A 130 -4.03 -19.88 -14.37
CA ILE A 130 -4.75 -18.63 -14.64
C ILE A 130 -5.91 -18.81 -15.62
N LYS A 131 -5.88 -19.80 -16.53
CA LYS A 131 -7.02 -20.09 -17.42
C LYS A 131 -8.28 -20.44 -16.64
N THR A 132 -8.13 -21.08 -15.48
CA THR A 132 -9.25 -21.41 -14.58
C THR A 132 -9.70 -20.23 -13.71
N SER A 133 -9.03 -19.08 -13.80
CA SER A 133 -9.38 -17.89 -13.04
C SER A 133 -10.38 -17.01 -13.79
N GLU A 134 -11.22 -16.27 -13.06
CA GLU A 134 -12.17 -15.30 -13.64
C GLU A 134 -11.50 -13.99 -14.13
N LEU A 135 -10.18 -13.96 -14.29
CA LEU A 135 -9.46 -12.76 -14.71
C LEU A 135 -9.67 -12.49 -16.20
N ASP A 136 -9.80 -11.20 -16.55
CA ASP A 136 -9.71 -10.78 -17.94
C ASP A 136 -8.37 -11.19 -18.56
N HIS A 137 -8.39 -11.54 -19.84
CA HIS A 137 -7.21 -12.05 -20.56
C HIS A 137 -6.02 -11.08 -20.54
N ARG A 138 -6.24 -9.75 -20.54
CA ARG A 138 -5.13 -8.77 -20.44
C ARG A 138 -4.52 -8.76 -19.04
N LEU A 139 -5.35 -8.86 -18.01
CA LEU A 139 -4.90 -8.93 -16.61
C LEU A 139 -4.19 -10.24 -16.31
N ALA A 140 -4.68 -11.35 -16.86
CA ALA A 140 -4.05 -12.65 -16.81
C ALA A 140 -2.61 -12.59 -17.37
N LYS A 141 -2.43 -11.98 -18.55
CA LYS A 141 -1.10 -11.76 -19.13
C LYS A 141 -0.24 -10.86 -18.24
N LEU A 142 -0.77 -9.74 -17.76
CA LEU A 142 -0.03 -8.82 -16.90
C LEU A 142 0.50 -9.53 -15.64
N VAL A 143 -0.33 -10.34 -15.00
CA VAL A 143 0.04 -11.13 -13.80
C VAL A 143 1.13 -12.16 -14.09
N LEU A 144 1.13 -12.78 -15.28
CA LEU A 144 2.15 -13.77 -15.65
C LEU A 144 3.52 -13.13 -15.94
N PHE A 145 3.53 -11.91 -16.48
CA PHE A 145 4.78 -11.26 -16.91
C PHE A 145 5.32 -10.24 -15.90
N ASP A 146 4.48 -9.76 -14.98
CA ASP A 146 4.87 -8.79 -13.95
C ASP A 146 4.66 -9.38 -12.54
N GLY A 147 5.78 -9.68 -11.87
CA GLY A 147 5.79 -10.25 -10.53
C GLY A 147 5.20 -9.34 -9.45
N GLU A 148 5.17 -8.02 -9.66
CA GLU A 148 4.47 -7.08 -8.76
C GLU A 148 2.95 -7.20 -8.91
N SER A 149 2.46 -7.22 -10.15
CA SER A 149 1.04 -7.46 -10.44
C SER A 149 0.54 -8.80 -9.90
N ALA A 150 1.35 -9.86 -10.01
CA ALA A 150 1.05 -11.15 -9.39
C ALA A 150 0.91 -11.08 -7.87
N ARG A 151 1.90 -10.50 -7.18
CA ARG A 151 1.85 -10.31 -5.72
C ARG A 151 0.65 -9.48 -5.31
N ARG A 152 0.35 -8.41 -6.05
CA ARG A 152 -0.82 -7.56 -5.81
C ARG A 152 -2.13 -8.33 -5.95
N LEU A 153 -2.29 -9.12 -7.00
CA LEU A 153 -3.47 -9.98 -7.20
C LEU A 153 -3.66 -10.93 -6.01
N ILE A 154 -2.60 -11.66 -5.64
CA ILE A 154 -2.64 -12.67 -4.58
C ILE A 154 -3.02 -12.02 -3.25
N ARG A 155 -2.32 -10.93 -2.86
CA ARG A 155 -2.61 -10.16 -1.65
C ARG A 155 -4.05 -9.68 -1.60
N LEU A 156 -4.49 -9.00 -2.66
CA LEU A 156 -5.83 -8.43 -2.70
C LEU A 156 -6.92 -9.49 -2.54
N ARG A 157 -6.81 -10.63 -3.23
CA ARG A 157 -7.82 -11.70 -3.14
C ARG A 157 -7.89 -12.31 -1.74
N VAL A 158 -6.75 -12.54 -1.10
CA VAL A 158 -6.73 -13.07 0.28
C VAL A 158 -7.24 -12.03 1.27
N GLU A 159 -6.82 -10.77 1.17
CA GLU A 159 -7.31 -9.67 2.01
C GLU A 159 -8.83 -9.53 1.89
N ARG A 160 -9.40 -9.54 0.67
CA ARG A 160 -10.85 -9.46 0.45
C ARG A 160 -11.60 -10.65 1.03
N ALA A 161 -11.07 -11.86 0.86
CA ALA A 161 -11.69 -13.06 1.44
C ALA A 161 -11.75 -12.96 2.98
N ILE A 162 -10.68 -12.49 3.63
CA ILE A 162 -10.65 -12.26 5.08
C ILE A 162 -11.65 -11.16 5.46
N GLN A 163 -11.60 -10.00 4.80
CA GLN A 163 -12.47 -8.87 5.09
C GLN A 163 -13.96 -9.22 4.98
N ILE A 164 -14.34 -10.05 4.01
CA ILE A 164 -15.72 -10.56 3.87
C ILE A 164 -16.12 -11.45 5.03
N LYS A 165 -15.21 -12.29 5.54
CA LYS A 165 -15.50 -13.11 6.72
C LYS A 165 -15.64 -12.25 7.96
N LEU A 166 -14.77 -11.27 8.16
CA LEU A 166 -14.87 -10.35 9.31
C LEU A 166 -16.14 -9.50 9.24
N SER A 167 -16.46 -8.93 8.07
CA SER A 167 -17.65 -8.08 7.91
C SER A 167 -18.95 -8.84 8.07
N ASN A 168 -18.99 -10.13 7.73
CA ASN A 168 -20.14 -10.99 7.96
C ASN A 168 -20.24 -11.59 9.36
N HIS A 169 -19.13 -11.67 10.10
CA HIS A 169 -19.16 -12.28 11.43
C HIS A 169 -19.44 -11.26 12.52
N PHE A 170 -18.84 -10.08 12.43
CA PHE A 170 -18.96 -9.05 13.45
C PHE A 170 -20.17 -8.15 13.24
N ILE A 171 -20.59 -7.51 14.33
CA ILE A 171 -21.70 -6.57 14.40
C ILE A 171 -21.24 -5.38 15.22
N LYS A 172 -21.61 -4.15 14.82
CA LYS A 172 -21.23 -2.91 15.53
C LYS A 172 -19.73 -2.80 15.83
N SER A 173 -18.89 -3.29 14.92
CA SER A 173 -17.43 -3.35 15.07
C SER A 173 -16.73 -2.42 14.06
N ILE A 174 -15.42 -2.21 14.22
CA ILE A 174 -14.59 -1.42 13.31
C ILE A 174 -13.64 -2.35 12.58
N ILE A 175 -13.73 -2.40 11.26
CA ILE A 175 -12.83 -3.17 10.40
C ILE A 175 -11.84 -2.21 9.76
N VAL A 176 -10.57 -2.42 10.04
CA VAL A 176 -9.49 -1.55 9.56
C VAL A 176 -8.64 -2.30 8.54
N VAL A 177 -8.31 -1.66 7.42
CA VAL A 177 -7.50 -2.25 6.36
C VAL A 177 -6.30 -1.35 6.02
N ASP A 178 -5.15 -1.95 5.74
CA ASP A 178 -3.98 -1.19 5.26
C ASP A 178 -4.17 -0.82 3.78
N GLY A 179 -4.28 0.48 3.51
CA GLY A 179 -4.49 1.04 2.18
C GLY A 179 -5.88 1.63 1.94
N ALA A 180 -6.04 2.25 0.78
CA ALA A 180 -7.25 2.94 0.37
C ALA A 180 -8.40 1.95 0.05
N LEU A 181 -9.63 2.36 0.36
CA LEU A 181 -10.84 1.61 0.00
C LEU A 181 -11.16 1.86 -1.47
N LYS A 182 -10.50 1.11 -2.35
CA LYS A 182 -10.61 1.28 -3.79
C LYS A 182 -10.95 -0.04 -4.47
N SER A 183 -11.91 -0.01 -5.39
CA SER A 183 -12.18 -1.15 -6.27
C SER A 183 -10.98 -1.43 -7.17
N SER A 184 -10.70 -2.70 -7.39
CA SER A 184 -9.54 -3.11 -8.18
C SER A 184 -9.92 -4.15 -9.23
N PRO A 185 -9.31 -4.09 -10.42
CA PRO A 185 -9.56 -5.08 -11.48
C PRO A 185 -9.13 -6.50 -11.09
N PHE A 186 -8.37 -6.67 -10.01
CA PHE A 186 -7.91 -7.96 -9.50
C PHE A 186 -8.89 -8.62 -8.49
N GLU A 187 -9.95 -7.92 -8.09
CA GLU A 187 -10.98 -8.45 -7.21
C GLU A 187 -11.76 -9.59 -7.88
N ASN A 188 -12.30 -10.50 -7.08
CA ASN A 188 -13.29 -11.47 -7.56
C ASN A 188 -14.67 -10.81 -7.52
N LYS A 189 -15.56 -11.14 -8.47
CA LYS A 189 -16.92 -10.59 -8.55
C LYS A 189 -17.71 -10.71 -7.25
N ASN A 190 -17.58 -11.85 -6.57
CA ASN A 190 -18.27 -12.14 -5.31
C ASN A 190 -17.45 -11.73 -4.08
N GLN A 191 -16.21 -11.25 -4.28
CA GLN A 191 -15.32 -10.83 -3.21
C GLN A 191 -14.69 -9.47 -3.50
N SER A 192 -15.54 -8.44 -3.60
CA SER A 192 -15.13 -7.06 -3.85
C SER A 192 -15.16 -6.23 -2.58
N ILE A 193 -14.44 -5.10 -2.58
CA ILE A 193 -14.54 -4.12 -1.49
C ILE A 193 -15.95 -3.57 -1.31
N THR A 194 -16.72 -3.46 -2.41
CA THR A 194 -18.12 -3.03 -2.37
C THR A 194 -18.97 -4.01 -1.57
N THR A 195 -18.76 -5.32 -1.78
CA THR A 195 -19.45 -6.36 -0.99
C THR A 195 -19.06 -6.28 0.49
N VAL A 196 -17.80 -5.99 0.80
CA VAL A 196 -17.36 -5.76 2.20
C VAL A 196 -18.10 -4.56 2.80
N ALA A 197 -18.15 -3.44 2.08
CA ALA A 197 -18.82 -2.22 2.52
C ALA A 197 -20.32 -2.45 2.75
N GLU A 198 -21.01 -3.16 1.85
CA GLU A 198 -22.42 -3.53 1.99
C GLU A 198 -22.67 -4.39 3.24
N ASN A 199 -21.86 -5.43 3.47
CA ASN A 199 -21.95 -6.26 4.67
C ASN A 199 -21.73 -5.42 5.94
N CYS A 200 -20.79 -4.48 5.90
CA CYS A 200 -20.55 -3.55 6.99
C CYS A 200 -21.78 -2.66 7.27
N SER A 201 -22.40 -2.08 6.24
CA SER A 201 -23.64 -1.30 6.38
C SER A 201 -24.76 -2.13 7.02
N VAL A 202 -25.00 -3.35 6.55
CA VAL A 202 -26.05 -4.24 7.08
C VAL A 202 -25.82 -4.59 8.56
N ARG A 203 -24.57 -4.83 8.95
CA ARG A 203 -24.20 -5.27 10.31
C ARG A 203 -23.79 -4.12 11.23
N LYS A 204 -23.97 -2.89 10.77
CA LYS A 204 -23.56 -1.67 11.48
C LYS A 204 -22.06 -1.64 11.83
N ASN A 205 -21.22 -2.28 11.03
CA ASN A 205 -19.78 -2.20 11.16
C ASN A 205 -19.26 -0.96 10.44
N VAL A 206 -18.26 -0.30 11.01
CA VAL A 206 -17.47 0.74 10.33
C VAL A 206 -16.37 0.05 9.53
N LEU A 207 -16.18 0.44 8.27
CA LEU A 207 -15.04 0.02 7.46
C LEU A 207 -14.11 1.20 7.24
N LEU A 208 -12.84 1.04 7.58
CA LEU A 208 -11.84 2.10 7.53
C LEU A 208 -10.58 1.63 6.80
N GLY A 209 -10.23 2.26 5.68
CA GLY A 209 -8.95 2.07 5.02
C GLY A 209 -7.98 3.18 5.38
N ILE A 210 -6.80 2.84 5.90
CA ILE A 210 -5.77 3.83 6.29
C ILE A 210 -4.54 3.63 5.41
N SER A 211 -4.13 4.69 4.69
CA SER A 211 -2.97 4.66 3.81
C SER A 211 -1.80 5.46 4.38
N LYS A 212 -0.65 4.78 4.57
CA LYS A 212 0.64 5.38 5.03
C LYS A 212 1.22 6.40 4.03
N SER A 213 0.93 6.20 2.75
CA SER A 213 1.43 7.02 1.66
C SER A 213 0.36 7.13 0.59
N THR A 214 0.22 8.33 0.02
CA THR A 214 -0.63 8.59 -1.13
C THR A 214 0.25 8.96 -2.32
N SER A 215 -0.06 8.43 -3.51
CA SER A 215 0.63 8.84 -4.75
C SER A 215 0.30 10.29 -5.15
N PHE A 216 -0.69 10.90 -4.50
CA PHE A 216 -1.17 12.24 -4.81
C PHE A 216 -0.36 13.30 -4.06
N LYS A 217 0.73 13.80 -4.67
CA LYS A 217 1.55 14.91 -4.14
C LYS A 217 0.74 16.18 -3.80
N LEU A 218 -0.44 16.34 -4.39
CA LEU A 218 -1.35 17.43 -4.06
C LEU A 218 -1.85 17.35 -2.61
N LEU A 219 -2.07 16.13 -2.09
CA LEU A 219 -2.54 15.93 -0.71
C LEU A 219 -1.50 16.38 0.30
N ASP A 220 -0.20 16.24 0.02
CA ASP A 220 0.84 16.77 0.90
C ASP A 220 0.80 18.31 1.01
N LYS A 221 0.20 18.99 0.03
CA LYS A 221 -0.01 20.44 0.09
C LYS A 221 -1.24 20.78 0.91
N VAL A 222 -2.30 19.99 0.74
CA VAL A 222 -3.60 20.16 1.42
C VAL A 222 -3.51 19.76 2.90
N SER A 223 -2.58 18.88 3.25
CA SER A 223 -2.37 18.41 4.62
C SER A 223 -1.68 19.44 5.52
N ALA A 224 -1.11 20.51 4.97
CA ALA A 224 -0.33 21.50 5.74
C ALA A 224 -1.05 22.07 6.98
N PRO A 225 -2.37 22.35 6.95
CA PRO A 225 -3.09 22.84 8.13
C PRO A 225 -3.18 21.80 9.27
N LEU A 226 -3.27 20.50 8.95
CA LEU A 226 -3.28 19.42 9.96
C LEU A 226 -1.92 19.26 10.64
N THR A 227 -0.81 19.68 10.01
CA THR A 227 0.53 19.59 10.60
C THR A 227 0.64 20.42 11.88
N ASN A 228 -0.06 21.56 11.93
CA ASN A 228 0.03 22.53 13.02
C ASN A 228 -0.89 22.21 14.21
N ILE A 229 -1.73 21.18 14.12
CA ILE A 229 -2.68 20.81 15.18
C ILE A 229 -2.04 19.78 16.09
N ASN A 230 -2.05 20.00 17.41
CA ASN A 230 -1.40 19.09 18.35
C ASN A 230 -2.22 17.84 18.69
N GLU A 231 -3.53 17.89 18.45
CA GLU A 231 -4.50 16.85 18.79
C GLU A 231 -4.94 16.04 17.57
N ALA A 232 -5.67 14.96 17.82
CA ALA A 232 -6.27 14.17 16.74
C ALA A 232 -7.32 15.01 15.99
N ALA A 233 -7.21 15.06 14.66
CA ALA A 233 -8.07 15.88 13.82
C ALA A 233 -8.17 15.29 12.41
N TYR A 234 -9.20 15.68 11.66
CA TYR A 234 -9.35 15.31 10.27
C TYR A 234 -9.82 16.47 9.38
N MET A 235 -9.61 16.31 8.09
CA MET A 235 -10.05 17.21 7.03
C MET A 235 -10.69 16.39 5.92
N ASP A 236 -11.83 16.87 5.41
CA ASP A 236 -12.50 16.29 4.24
C ASP A 236 -11.71 16.59 2.95
N ILE A 237 -11.44 15.56 2.16
CA ILE A 237 -10.77 15.66 0.85
C ILE A 237 -11.56 14.97 -0.27
N GLU A 238 -12.84 14.70 -0.06
CA GLU A 238 -13.72 13.93 -0.96
C GLU A 238 -13.66 14.46 -2.39
N MET A 239 -13.88 15.77 -2.58
CA MET A 239 -13.86 16.41 -3.90
C MET A 239 -12.51 16.26 -4.61
N ILE A 240 -11.42 16.32 -3.84
CA ILE A 240 -10.05 16.20 -4.39
C ILE A 240 -9.84 14.77 -4.87
N ILE A 241 -10.20 13.78 -4.07
CA ILE A 241 -10.06 12.37 -4.43
C ILE A 241 -10.95 12.02 -5.62
N HIS A 242 -12.21 12.43 -5.64
CA HIS A 242 -13.11 12.16 -6.77
C HIS A 242 -12.61 12.75 -8.10
N SER A 243 -11.93 13.90 -8.05
CA SER A 243 -11.31 14.50 -9.24
C SER A 243 -10.13 13.68 -9.78
N LEU A 244 -9.45 12.91 -8.91
CA LEU A 244 -8.24 12.15 -9.23
C LEU A 244 -8.51 10.65 -9.43
N SER A 245 -9.51 10.09 -8.75
CA SER A 245 -9.85 8.68 -8.77
C SER A 245 -11.32 8.47 -8.46
N ARG A 246 -12.08 7.97 -9.44
CA ARG A 246 -13.52 7.72 -9.31
C ARG A 246 -13.88 6.36 -8.70
N SER A 247 -12.90 5.58 -8.24
CA SER A 247 -13.10 4.18 -7.80
C SER A 247 -12.90 3.97 -6.30
N THR A 248 -12.84 5.06 -5.53
CA THR A 248 -12.78 5.04 -4.07
C THR A 248 -14.19 4.90 -3.50
N ILE A 249 -14.28 4.28 -2.33
CA ILE A 249 -15.54 4.01 -1.64
C ILE A 249 -15.50 4.65 -0.26
N GLY A 250 -16.63 5.25 0.13
CA GLY A 250 -16.75 5.95 1.39
C GLY A 250 -16.13 7.34 1.35
N ASN A 251 -16.27 8.06 2.47
CA ASN A 251 -15.75 9.41 2.61
C ASN A 251 -14.22 9.39 2.68
N ASN A 252 -13.57 10.25 1.90
CA ASN A 252 -12.13 10.38 1.83
C ASN A 252 -11.67 11.55 2.71
N LEU A 253 -10.79 11.25 3.66
CA LEU A 253 -10.32 12.17 4.68
C LEU A 253 -8.79 12.18 4.72
N LEU A 254 -8.22 13.31 5.14
CA LEU A 254 -6.91 13.34 5.75
C LEU A 254 -7.09 13.31 7.26
N VAL A 255 -6.39 12.41 7.93
CA VAL A 255 -6.49 12.21 9.37
C VAL A 255 -5.13 12.35 10.02
N LYS A 256 -5.12 12.99 11.19
CA LYS A 256 -4.03 12.96 12.16
C LYS A 256 -4.58 12.25 13.38
N LEU A 257 -4.12 11.02 13.65
CA LEU A 257 -4.68 10.17 14.70
C LEU A 257 -3.91 10.24 16.03
N GLY A 258 -2.68 10.75 15.98
CA GLY A 258 -1.82 10.89 17.16
C GLY A 258 -1.56 12.36 17.50
N ASN A 259 -0.82 12.56 18.58
CA ASN A 259 -0.44 13.89 19.03
C ASN A 259 0.87 14.36 18.36
N ASN A 260 1.16 15.65 18.47
CA ASN A 260 2.45 16.25 18.08
C ASN A 260 2.82 15.98 16.61
N ASN A 261 4.02 15.45 16.34
CA ASN A 261 4.55 15.21 14.98
C ASN A 261 4.06 13.89 14.36
N SER A 262 2.88 13.40 14.75
CA SER A 262 2.31 12.21 14.14
C SER A 262 2.11 12.40 12.63
N PRO A 263 2.30 11.33 11.82
CA PRO A 263 2.09 11.41 10.38
C PRO A 263 0.63 11.76 10.07
N ILE A 264 0.43 12.50 8.98
CA ILE A 264 -0.89 12.72 8.41
C ILE A 264 -1.13 11.61 7.39
N LEU A 265 -2.25 10.93 7.56
CA LEU A 265 -2.60 9.74 6.81
C LEU A 265 -3.85 10.03 5.98
N ARG A 266 -3.99 9.31 4.87
CA ARG A 266 -5.28 9.26 4.18
C ARG A 266 -6.13 8.18 4.84
N ALA A 267 -7.38 8.51 5.13
CA ALA A 267 -8.39 7.56 5.55
C ALA A 267 -9.56 7.56 4.57
N ASP A 268 -10.05 6.38 4.24
CA ASP A 268 -11.30 6.20 3.51
C ASP A 268 -12.27 5.49 4.46
N ILE A 269 -13.46 6.05 4.70
CA ILE A 269 -14.37 5.55 5.74
C ILE A 269 -15.78 5.28 5.18
N VAL A 270 -16.30 4.09 5.47
CA VAL A 270 -17.70 3.73 5.22
C VAL A 270 -18.39 3.59 6.57
N CYS A 271 -19.29 4.55 6.85
CA CYS A 271 -20.08 4.60 8.08
C CYS A 271 -21.54 4.23 7.78
N PRO A 272 -22.11 3.19 8.42
CA PRO A 272 -23.51 2.78 8.22
C PRO A 272 -24.53 3.90 8.50
N GLU A 273 -24.26 4.77 9.46
CA GLU A 273 -25.16 5.85 9.90
C GLU A 273 -24.67 7.24 9.44
N GLY A 274 -23.64 7.30 8.59
CA GLY A 274 -23.04 8.56 8.12
C GLY A 274 -22.27 9.35 9.18
N ASP A 275 -22.21 8.85 10.42
CA ASP A 275 -21.55 9.52 11.54
C ASP A 275 -20.04 9.23 11.55
N ILE A 276 -19.30 10.06 10.80
CA ILE A 276 -17.83 10.00 10.70
C ILE A 276 -17.17 10.33 12.05
N ASP A 277 -17.68 11.36 12.73
CA ASP A 277 -17.09 11.86 13.99
C ASP A 277 -17.09 10.76 15.05
N ASN A 278 -18.24 10.11 15.23
CA ASN A 278 -18.39 9.01 16.17
C ASN A 278 -17.54 7.80 15.76
N SER A 279 -17.49 7.48 14.46
CA SER A 279 -16.77 6.30 13.96
C SER A 279 -15.25 6.40 14.19
N ILE A 280 -14.65 7.55 13.90
CA ILE A 280 -13.22 7.78 14.15
C ILE A 280 -12.95 8.00 15.64
N GLY A 281 -13.87 8.65 16.36
CA GLY A 281 -13.80 8.79 17.82
C GLY A 281 -13.80 7.45 18.55
N LYS A 282 -14.61 6.47 18.11
CA LYS A 282 -14.60 5.09 18.64
C LYS A 282 -13.29 4.38 18.34
N LEU A 283 -12.69 4.59 17.16
CA LEU A 283 -11.39 4.02 16.82
C LEU A 283 -10.30 4.50 17.81
N LEU A 284 -10.26 5.81 18.12
CA LEU A 284 -9.28 6.38 19.06
C LEU A 284 -9.38 5.77 20.47
N THR A 285 -10.59 5.39 20.90
CA THR A 285 -10.80 4.78 22.22
C THR A 285 -10.54 3.28 22.24
N ASN A 286 -10.80 2.58 21.12
CA ASN A 286 -10.77 1.12 21.08
C ASN A 286 -9.45 0.53 20.56
N ASP A 287 -8.61 1.31 19.89
CA ASP A 287 -7.26 0.92 19.50
C ASP A 287 -6.23 1.93 20.05
N SER A 288 -4.99 1.48 20.20
CA SER A 288 -3.88 2.34 20.58
C SER A 288 -3.31 3.04 19.34
N MET A 289 -3.17 4.36 19.39
CA MET A 289 -2.60 5.17 18.29
C MET A 289 -1.10 5.40 18.47
N GLY A 290 -0.35 4.34 18.75
CA GLY A 290 1.10 4.40 18.97
C GLY A 290 1.84 4.97 17.76
N GLY A 291 2.36 6.20 17.88
CA GLY A 291 3.04 6.91 16.78
C GLY A 291 2.09 7.51 15.74
N GLY A 292 0.79 7.63 16.04
CA GLY A 292 -0.23 8.17 15.14
C GLY A 292 -0.73 7.20 14.08
N TYR A 293 -0.52 5.90 14.29
CA TYR A 293 -1.02 4.83 13.43
C TYR A 293 -1.58 3.70 14.31
N PRO A 294 -2.70 3.06 13.95
CA PRO A 294 -3.34 2.05 14.80
C PRO A 294 -2.42 0.86 15.10
N GLU A 295 -2.32 0.46 16.37
CA GLU A 295 -1.45 -0.64 16.80
C GLU A 295 -1.92 -1.98 16.24
N THR A 296 -3.23 -2.19 16.06
CA THR A 296 -3.73 -3.40 15.39
C THR A 296 -3.22 -3.54 13.95
N LEU A 297 -3.15 -2.45 13.17
CA LEU A 297 -2.55 -2.50 11.83
C LEU A 297 -1.05 -2.79 11.88
N ARG A 298 -0.33 -2.27 12.88
CA ARG A 298 1.11 -2.57 13.08
C ARG A 298 1.32 -4.04 13.40
N LEU A 299 0.49 -4.60 14.28
CA LEU A 299 0.53 -6.01 14.65
C LEU A 299 0.18 -6.91 13.46
N ALA A 300 -0.90 -6.60 12.72
CA ALA A 300 -1.27 -7.33 11.52
C ALA A 300 -0.13 -7.31 10.48
N HIS A 301 0.49 -6.16 10.28
CA HIS A 301 1.65 -6.01 9.41
C HIS A 301 2.80 -6.92 9.84
N HIS A 302 3.29 -6.79 11.07
CA HIS A 302 4.41 -7.60 11.59
C HIS A 302 4.15 -9.10 11.45
N VAL A 303 2.94 -9.56 11.81
CA VAL A 303 2.56 -10.98 11.73
C VAL A 303 2.54 -11.48 10.29
N SER A 304 2.20 -10.63 9.33
CA SER A 304 2.16 -10.95 7.90
C SER A 304 3.53 -10.93 7.21
N THR A 305 4.55 -10.27 7.76
CA THR A 305 5.89 -10.17 7.14
C THR A 305 6.68 -11.47 7.16
N PHE A 306 7.36 -11.83 6.06
CA PHE A 306 8.20 -13.02 5.98
C PHE A 306 9.60 -12.77 6.54
N SER A 307 10.07 -13.68 7.39
CA SER A 307 11.47 -13.74 7.81
C SER A 307 12.32 -14.60 6.85
N ASN A 308 13.63 -14.37 6.84
CA ASN A 308 14.56 -15.19 6.05
C ASN A 308 14.51 -16.68 6.45
N THR A 309 14.29 -16.97 7.74
CA THR A 309 14.12 -18.34 8.23
C THR A 309 12.86 -18.98 7.64
N GLU A 310 11.72 -18.27 7.63
CA GLU A 310 10.50 -18.77 7.00
C GLU A 310 10.70 -19.02 5.49
N ILE A 311 11.43 -18.14 4.79
CA ILE A 311 11.74 -18.32 3.37
C ILE A 311 12.60 -19.57 3.15
N ALA A 312 13.62 -19.80 3.98
CA ALA A 312 14.45 -20.99 3.92
C ALA A 312 13.64 -22.27 4.20
N CYS A 313 12.77 -22.25 5.22
CA CYS A 313 11.87 -23.37 5.52
C CYS A 313 10.89 -23.66 4.37
N LEU A 314 10.35 -22.63 3.71
CA LEU A 314 9.48 -22.82 2.55
C LEU A 314 10.24 -23.49 1.39
N ARG A 315 11.47 -23.07 1.10
CA ARG A 315 12.32 -23.72 0.09
C ARG A 315 12.61 -25.18 0.44
N GLY A 316 12.99 -25.46 1.68
CA GLY A 316 13.21 -26.83 2.15
C GLY A 316 11.95 -27.69 2.07
N HIS A 317 10.78 -27.13 2.44
CA HIS A 317 9.49 -27.81 2.31
C HIS A 317 9.19 -28.16 0.86
N LEU A 318 9.47 -27.26 -0.09
CA LEU A 318 9.27 -27.51 -1.52
C LEU A 318 10.13 -28.68 -2.01
N LEU A 319 11.43 -28.65 -1.72
CA LEU A 319 12.38 -29.69 -2.13
C LEU A 319 12.09 -31.06 -1.51
N SER A 320 11.43 -31.09 -0.34
CA SER A 320 11.17 -32.34 0.39
C SER A 320 9.81 -32.97 0.10
N ASN A 321 8.82 -32.18 -0.33
CA ASN A 321 7.42 -32.63 -0.47
C ASN A 321 6.91 -32.63 -1.91
N TYR A 322 7.65 -32.04 -2.84
CA TYR A 322 7.31 -32.01 -4.26
C TYR A 322 8.47 -32.61 -5.06
N ASP A 323 8.14 -33.25 -6.17
CA ASP A 323 9.13 -33.79 -7.10
C ASP A 323 9.68 -32.65 -7.97
N VAL A 324 10.50 -31.80 -7.34
CA VAL A 324 11.10 -30.62 -7.96
C VAL A 324 12.62 -30.64 -7.77
N THR A 325 13.34 -30.25 -8.82
CA THR A 325 14.80 -30.16 -8.80
C THR A 325 15.23 -28.71 -8.79
N GLU A 326 16.04 -28.31 -7.82
CA GLU A 326 16.66 -26.98 -7.80
C GLU A 326 17.70 -26.89 -8.93
N LEU A 327 17.51 -25.93 -9.83
CA LEU A 327 18.49 -25.64 -10.89
C LEU A 327 19.47 -24.58 -10.40
N PRO A 328 20.78 -24.73 -10.69
CA PRO A 328 21.74 -23.69 -10.39
C PRO A 328 21.40 -22.42 -11.17
N SER A 329 21.38 -21.28 -10.50
CA SER A 329 21.09 -19.97 -11.10
C SER A 329 22.21 -18.98 -10.81
N GLU A 330 22.56 -18.15 -11.79
CA GLU A 330 23.44 -17.01 -11.59
C GLU A 330 22.65 -15.71 -11.63
N ASP A 331 23.01 -14.76 -10.78
CA ASP A 331 22.57 -13.38 -10.95
C ASP A 331 23.34 -12.78 -12.12
N ILE A 332 22.75 -12.86 -13.32
CA ILE A 332 23.34 -12.37 -14.57
C ILE A 332 23.82 -10.93 -14.42
N ARG A 333 23.10 -10.08 -13.68
CA ARG A 333 23.51 -8.68 -13.48
C ARG A 333 24.79 -8.63 -12.66
N LYS A 334 24.87 -9.39 -11.58
CA LYS A 334 26.09 -9.48 -10.75
C LYS A 334 27.25 -10.14 -11.49
N THR A 335 27.00 -11.17 -12.30
CA THR A 335 28.03 -11.84 -13.11
C THR A 335 28.57 -10.90 -14.18
N LEU A 336 27.71 -10.19 -14.91
CA LEU A 336 28.11 -9.31 -16.01
C LEU A 336 28.69 -7.98 -15.53
N LEU A 337 28.16 -7.41 -14.44
CA LEU A 337 28.48 -6.04 -14.02
C LEU A 337 29.26 -5.98 -12.69
N GLY A 338 29.54 -7.13 -12.08
CA GLY A 338 30.04 -7.20 -10.70
C GLY A 338 28.99 -6.78 -9.68
N SER A 339 29.36 -6.82 -8.40
CA SER A 339 28.56 -6.19 -7.35
C SER A 339 29.05 -4.77 -7.13
N ILE A 340 28.20 -3.78 -7.39
CA ILE A 340 28.38 -2.44 -6.86
C ILE A 340 27.78 -2.45 -5.44
N PRO A 341 28.56 -2.22 -4.38
CA PRO A 341 28.01 -2.08 -3.03
C PRO A 341 26.99 -0.94 -3.03
N ALA A 342 25.79 -1.24 -2.51
CA ALA A 342 24.70 -0.29 -2.34
C ALA A 342 24.77 0.40 -0.97
#